data_AF-A0A9Q3ZGF5-F1
#
_entry.id   AF-A0A9Q3ZGF5-F1
#
_cell.length_a   1.000
_cell.length_b   1.000
_cell.length_c   1.000
_cell.angle_alpha   90.00
_cell.angle_beta   90.00
_cell.angle_gamma   90.00
#
_symmetry.space_group_name_H-M   'P 1'
#
loop_
_entity.id
_entity.type
_entity.pdbx_description
1 polymer ?
#
loop_
_entity_poly.entity_id
_entity_poly.type
_entity_poly.pdbx_seq_one_letter_code
_entity_poly.pdbx_strand_id
1 'polypeptide(L)'
;MRPGELRQAKWEEFDLEAGMWEVPAERMKMRVPHLVPLSPQTLATLEQLRELTGNTELLFPGRSNIRKPISDNTWRQALHAMGYKVTAHGFRATASTLLNEMGYRADAIERQLSHGERNKVRAAYNRAEYLEERREMMNHWGGYLAALENGQKVVPIHHKKQQAS
;
A
#
# COMPACT_ATOMS: atom_id res chain seq x y z
N MET A 1 -2.27 4.47 0.36
CA MET A 1 -0.93 4.98 0.73
C MET A 1 -0.47 6.17 -0.10
N ARG A 2 -0.09 7.29 0.53
CA ARG A 2 0.41 8.50 -0.15
C ARG A 2 1.87 8.40 -0.59
N PRO A 3 2.25 8.93 -1.78
CA PRO A 3 3.65 8.95 -2.19
C PRO A 3 4.56 9.62 -1.17
N GLY A 4 4.06 10.68 -0.51
CA GLY A 4 4.80 11.34 0.56
C GLY A 4 5.05 10.45 1.78
N GLU A 5 4.12 9.55 2.12
CA GLU A 5 4.29 8.56 3.20
C GLU A 5 5.36 7.53 2.80
N LEU A 6 5.27 7.01 1.57
CA LEU A 6 6.20 6.01 1.06
C LEU A 6 7.63 6.54 0.88
N ARG A 7 7.81 7.75 0.36
CA ARG A 7 9.15 8.36 0.21
C ARG A 7 9.87 8.56 1.53
N GLN A 8 9.10 8.83 2.59
CA GLN A 8 9.63 9.06 3.94
C GLN A 8 9.68 7.77 4.77
N ALA A 9 9.24 6.64 4.22
CA ALA A 9 9.20 5.39 4.94
C ALA A 9 10.59 4.98 5.42
N LYS A 10 10.66 4.47 6.64
CA LYS A 10 11.90 4.00 7.25
C LYS A 10 11.86 2.49 7.40
N TRP A 11 13.01 1.83 7.37
CA TRP A 11 13.07 0.38 7.54
C TRP A 11 12.51 -0.11 8.88
N GLU A 12 12.67 0.68 9.96
CA GLU A 12 12.15 0.37 11.30
C GLU A 12 10.61 0.26 11.37
N GLU A 13 9.91 0.78 10.36
CA GLU A 13 8.45 0.76 10.31
C GLU A 13 7.89 -0.53 9.70
N PHE A 14 8.75 -1.36 9.11
CA PHE A 14 8.37 -2.58 8.43
C PHE A 14 8.73 -3.80 9.28
N ASP A 15 7.69 -4.51 9.72
CA ASP A 15 7.81 -5.86 10.22
C ASP A 15 7.65 -6.82 9.03
N LEU A 16 8.78 -7.19 8.43
CA LEU A 16 8.80 -8.08 7.26
C LEU A 16 8.41 -9.53 7.61
N GLU A 17 8.61 -9.94 8.87
CA GLU A 17 8.22 -11.28 9.33
C GLU A 17 6.69 -11.36 9.51
N ALA A 18 6.09 -10.35 10.14
CA ALA A 18 4.64 -10.27 10.32
C ALA A 18 3.88 -9.77 9.07
N GLY A 19 4.61 -9.37 8.02
CA GLY A 19 4.05 -8.84 6.79
C GLY A 19 3.26 -7.54 6.99
N MET A 20 3.81 -6.61 7.78
CA MET A 20 3.13 -5.39 8.19
C MET A 20 4.03 -4.17 8.05
N TRP A 21 3.46 -3.06 7.58
CA TRP A 21 4.05 -1.74 7.66
C TRP A 21 3.19 -0.85 8.56
N GLU A 22 3.78 -0.30 9.62
CA GLU A 22 3.13 0.68 10.48
C GLU A 22 3.63 2.09 10.18
N VAL A 23 2.76 2.93 9.62
CA VAL A 23 3.06 4.36 9.47
C VAL A 23 2.78 5.07 10.79
N PRO A 24 3.80 5.69 11.43
CA PRO A 24 3.61 6.33 12.73
C PRO A 24 2.61 7.48 12.70
N ALA A 25 1.90 7.68 13.81
CA ALA A 25 0.85 8.68 13.96
C ALA A 25 1.33 10.10 13.64
N GLU A 26 2.59 10.42 13.96
CA GLU A 26 3.23 11.72 13.77
C GLU A 26 3.27 12.12 12.29
N ARG A 27 3.30 11.14 11.39
CA ARG A 27 3.32 11.35 9.93
C ARG A 27 1.92 11.29 9.32
N MET A 28 0.92 10.93 10.10
CA MET A 28 -0.46 10.80 9.66
C MET A 28 -1.24 12.07 9.93
N LYS A 29 -2.01 12.53 8.93
CA LYS A 29 -2.85 13.74 9.05
C LYS A 29 -3.81 13.70 10.25
N MET A 30 -4.28 12.51 10.60
CA MET A 30 -5.26 12.28 11.67
C MET A 30 -4.62 11.87 13.01
N ARG A 31 -3.28 11.82 13.11
CA ARG A 31 -2.56 11.37 14.31
C ARG A 31 -2.99 10.00 14.85
N VAL A 32 -3.37 9.10 13.95
CA VAL A 32 -3.65 7.70 14.24
C VAL A 32 -2.66 6.89 13.41
N PRO A 33 -1.95 5.91 13.99
CA PRO A 33 -1.09 5.02 13.23
C PRO A 33 -1.87 4.37 12.09
N HIS A 34 -1.18 4.13 10.96
CA HIS A 34 -1.77 3.42 9.85
C HIS A 34 -1.01 2.13 9.63
N LEU A 35 -1.62 1.04 10.08
CA LEU A 35 -1.20 -0.32 9.80
C LEU A 35 -1.49 -0.62 8.34
N VAL A 36 -0.58 -1.27 7.63
CA VAL A 36 -0.68 -1.61 6.21
C VAL A 36 -0.17 -3.04 6.02
N PRO A 37 -1.05 -4.05 5.92
CA PRO A 37 -0.66 -5.40 5.55
C PRO A 37 0.04 -5.42 4.19
N LEU A 38 1.09 -6.23 4.10
CA LEU A 38 1.94 -6.39 2.93
C LEU A 38 1.66 -7.76 2.30
N SER A 39 1.58 -7.80 0.97
CA SER A 39 1.45 -9.07 0.24
C SER A 39 2.81 -9.78 0.14
N PRO A 40 2.85 -11.10 -0.08
CA PRO A 40 4.10 -11.83 -0.33
C PRO A 40 4.96 -11.21 -1.45
N GLN A 41 4.32 -10.74 -2.52
CA GLN A 41 5.01 -10.06 -3.63
C GLN A 41 5.63 -8.73 -3.17
N THR A 42 4.94 -7.99 -2.30
CA THR A 42 5.48 -6.74 -1.75
C THR A 42 6.68 -7.03 -0.84
N LEU A 43 6.60 -8.09 -0.03
CA LEU A 43 7.71 -8.52 0.83
C LEU A 43 8.94 -8.92 0.01
N ALA A 44 8.77 -9.71 -1.05
CA ALA A 44 9.87 -10.08 -1.94
C ALA A 44 10.55 -8.84 -2.57
N THR A 45 9.77 -7.86 -3.02
CA THR A 45 10.31 -6.60 -3.55
C THR A 45 11.03 -5.79 -2.47
N LEU A 46 10.52 -5.77 -1.24
CA LEU A 46 11.18 -5.10 -0.11
C LEU A 46 12.49 -5.79 0.27
N GLU A 47 12.57 -7.11 0.21
CA GLU A 47 13.82 -7.84 0.47
C GLU A 47 14.91 -7.48 -0.55
N GLN A 48 14.56 -7.45 -1.85
CA GLN A 48 15.47 -6.98 -2.90
C GLN A 48 15.90 -5.52 -2.68
N LEU A 49 14.97 -4.65 -2.29
CA LEU A 49 15.28 -3.27 -1.98
C LEU A 49 16.21 -3.15 -0.75
N ARG A 50 16.08 -4.05 0.23
CA ARG A 50 16.91 -4.08 1.44
C ARG A 50 18.36 -4.39 1.13
N GLU A 51 18.65 -5.16 0.08
CA GLU A 51 20.03 -5.36 -0.39
C GLU A 51 20.67 -4.06 -0.89
N LEU A 52 19.88 -3.11 -1.40
CA LEU A 52 20.35 -1.85 -1.95
C LEU A 52 20.40 -0.71 -0.92
N THR A 53 19.41 -0.64 -0.04
CA THR A 53 19.23 0.52 0.88
C THR A 53 19.09 0.14 2.35
N GLY A 54 19.19 -1.15 2.69
CA GLY A 54 19.01 -1.66 4.06
C GLY A 54 20.07 -1.21 5.06
N ASN A 55 21.19 -0.67 4.60
CA ASN A 55 22.22 -0.03 5.44
C ASN A 55 21.90 1.44 5.76
N THR A 56 20.77 1.97 5.29
CA THR A 56 20.29 3.31 5.60
C THR A 56 19.03 3.26 6.45
N GLU A 57 18.65 4.37 7.07
CA GLU A 57 17.40 4.46 7.85
C GLU A 57 16.16 4.45 6.93
N LEU A 58 16.29 5.06 5.75
CA LEU A 58 15.18 5.30 4.83
C LEU A 58 15.04 4.19 3.81
N LEU A 59 13.80 3.88 3.43
CA LEU A 59 13.50 2.95 2.35
C LEU A 59 14.03 3.47 1.00
N PHE A 60 13.88 4.78 0.76
CA PHE A 60 14.30 5.48 -0.45
C PHE A 60 15.21 6.68 -0.13
N PRO A 61 16.49 6.45 0.21
CA PRO A 61 17.44 7.51 0.56
C PRO A 61 17.82 8.36 -0.67
N GLY A 62 18.11 9.63 -0.44
CA GLY A 62 18.57 10.57 -1.44
C GLY A 62 20.01 10.29 -1.87
N ARG A 63 20.28 10.32 -3.18
CA ARG A 63 21.61 10.06 -3.74
C ARG A 63 22.73 10.93 -3.15
N SER A 64 22.45 12.22 -2.91
CA SER A 64 23.43 13.18 -2.38
C SER A 64 23.47 13.22 -0.85
N ASN A 65 22.42 12.76 -0.18
CA ASN A 65 22.34 12.74 1.28
C ASN A 65 21.42 11.60 1.71
N ILE A 66 22.03 10.52 2.20
CA ILE A 66 21.33 9.30 2.60
C ILE A 66 20.37 9.49 3.79
N ARG A 67 20.52 10.59 4.55
CA ARG A 67 19.62 10.94 5.67
C ARG A 67 18.38 11.71 5.22
N LYS A 68 18.27 12.05 3.93
CA LYS A 68 17.10 12.72 3.36
C LYS A 68 16.43 11.78 2.36
N PRO A 69 15.09 11.75 2.28
CA PRO A 69 14.41 10.95 1.29
C PRO A 69 14.65 11.51 -0.12
N ILE A 70 14.47 10.68 -1.15
CA ILE A 70 14.41 11.16 -2.53
C ILE A 70 13.35 12.25 -2.69
N SER A 71 13.65 13.23 -3.55
CA SER A 71 12.74 14.34 -3.82
C SER A 71 11.46 13.86 -4.52
N ASP A 72 10.38 14.63 -4.43
CA ASP A 72 9.16 14.36 -5.16
C ASP A 72 9.39 14.32 -6.69
N ASN A 73 10.28 15.20 -7.17
CA ASN A 73 10.68 15.25 -8.57
C ASN A 73 11.43 13.98 -9.01
N THR A 74 12.34 13.47 -8.18
CA THR A 74 13.06 12.22 -8.44
C THR A 74 12.09 11.04 -8.57
N TRP A 75 11.11 10.94 -7.66
CA TRP A 75 10.07 9.90 -7.73
C TRP A 75 9.23 10.00 -9.01
N ARG A 76 8.77 11.21 -9.37
CA ARG A 76 8.01 11.43 -10.60
C ARG A 76 8.81 11.06 -11.84
N GLN A 77 10.07 11.50 -11.92
CA GLN A 77 10.93 11.17 -13.07
C GLN A 77 11.17 9.66 -13.20
N ALA A 78 11.35 8.95 -12.08
CA ALA A 78 11.45 7.49 -12.10
C ALA A 78 10.18 6.84 -12.68
N LEU A 79 8.98 7.27 -12.25
CA LEU A 79 7.72 6.79 -12.82
C LEU A 79 7.60 7.07 -14.32
N HIS A 80 7.97 8.28 -14.75
CA HIS A 80 7.95 8.67 -16.16
C HIS A 80 8.94 7.85 -17.00
N ALA A 81 10.14 7.57 -16.48
CA ALA A 81 11.15 6.75 -17.16
C ALA A 81 10.67 5.31 -17.37
N MET A 82 9.86 4.79 -16.45
CA MET A 82 9.18 3.50 -16.57
C MET A 82 7.96 3.53 -17.50
N GLY A 83 7.68 4.65 -18.17
CA GLY A 83 6.57 4.80 -19.12
C GLY A 83 5.21 5.13 -18.48
N TYR A 84 5.14 5.29 -17.16
CA TYR A 84 3.90 5.66 -16.48
C TYR A 84 3.63 7.15 -16.60
N LYS A 85 2.54 7.51 -17.29
CA LYS A 85 1.97 8.88 -17.30
C LYS A 85 1.06 9.14 -16.09
N VAL A 86 0.80 8.11 -15.28
CA VAL A 86 -0.15 8.16 -14.18
C VAL A 86 0.50 8.75 -12.94
N THR A 87 -0.19 9.69 -12.30
CA THR A 87 0.16 10.11 -10.94
C THR A 87 -0.17 8.98 -9.97
N ALA A 88 0.38 9.01 -8.76
CA ALA A 88 0.02 8.05 -7.71
C ALA A 88 -1.48 7.96 -7.39
N HIS A 89 -2.26 8.97 -7.82
CA HIS A 89 -3.71 8.94 -7.73
C HIS A 89 -4.32 7.87 -8.66
N GLY A 90 -3.78 7.69 -9.87
CA GLY A 90 -4.25 6.70 -10.83
C GLY A 90 -4.07 5.26 -10.33
N PHE A 91 -2.91 4.94 -9.75
CA PHE A 91 -2.68 3.62 -9.14
C PHE A 91 -3.71 3.28 -8.06
N ARG A 92 -4.07 4.27 -7.23
CA ARG A 92 -5.10 4.07 -6.18
C ARG A 92 -6.50 3.96 -6.73
N ALA A 93 -6.84 4.74 -7.74
CA ALA A 93 -8.15 4.66 -8.37
C ALA A 93 -8.36 3.28 -8.98
N THR A 94 -7.37 2.77 -9.72
CA THR A 94 -7.39 1.41 -10.29
C THR A 94 -7.49 0.34 -9.21
N ALA A 95 -6.66 0.41 -8.16
CA ALA A 95 -6.73 -0.54 -7.06
C ALA A 95 -8.09 -0.49 -6.35
N SER A 96 -8.62 0.70 -6.07
CA SER A 96 -9.94 0.87 -5.44
C SER A 96 -11.05 0.25 -6.27
N THR A 97 -11.10 0.55 -7.58
CA THR A 97 -12.11 -0.03 -8.48
C THR A 97 -12.04 -1.55 -8.50
N LEU A 98 -10.86 -2.12 -8.74
CA LEU A 98 -10.69 -3.57 -8.85
C LEU A 98 -11.02 -4.28 -7.54
N LEU A 99 -10.62 -3.74 -6.39
CA LEU A 99 -10.94 -4.32 -5.08
C LEU A 99 -12.45 -4.25 -4.77
N ASN A 100 -13.14 -3.19 -5.21
CA ASN A 100 -14.60 -3.12 -5.12
C ASN A 100 -15.27 -4.16 -6.03
N GLU A 101 -14.80 -4.33 -7.27
CA GLU A 101 -15.30 -5.34 -8.20
C GLU A 101 -15.06 -6.78 -7.69
N MET A 102 -13.97 -7.00 -6.95
CA MET A 102 -13.69 -8.26 -6.28
C MET A 102 -14.63 -8.53 -5.08
N GLY A 103 -15.41 -7.54 -4.63
CA GLY A 103 -16.43 -7.71 -3.59
C GLY A 103 -15.98 -7.40 -2.16
N TYR A 104 -14.79 -6.82 -1.98
CA TYR A 104 -14.31 -6.41 -0.65
C TYR A 104 -15.14 -5.27 -0.06
N ARG A 105 -15.17 -5.18 1.27
CA ARG A 105 -15.86 -4.09 1.95
C ARG A 105 -15.19 -2.75 1.62
N ALA A 106 -16.00 -1.78 1.17
CA ALA A 106 -15.53 -0.42 0.88
C ALA A 106 -14.75 0.19 2.06
N ASP A 107 -15.19 -0.04 3.29
CA ASP A 107 -14.52 0.48 4.47
C ASP A 107 -13.10 -0.11 4.66
N ALA A 108 -12.91 -1.41 4.35
CA ALA A 108 -11.60 -2.05 4.41
C ALA A 108 -10.65 -1.50 3.32
N ILE A 109 -11.19 -1.25 2.12
CA ILE A 109 -10.46 -0.62 1.01
C ILE A 109 -10.04 0.80 1.38
N GLU A 110 -10.96 1.63 1.88
CA GLU A 110 -10.67 3.02 2.27
C GLU A 110 -9.65 3.09 3.40
N ARG A 111 -9.76 2.18 4.39
CA ARG A 111 -8.76 2.05 5.47
C ARG A 111 -7.38 1.78 4.88
N GLN A 112 -7.25 0.79 3.99
CA GLN A 112 -5.96 0.44 3.34
C GLN A 112 -5.38 1.58 2.49
N LEU A 113 -6.23 2.36 1.80
CA LEU A 113 -5.79 3.45 0.95
C LEU A 113 -5.35 4.70 1.74
N SER A 114 -5.48 4.69 3.07
CA SER A 114 -5.30 5.85 3.94
C SER A 114 -6.20 7.03 3.54
N HIS A 115 -7.37 6.74 2.97
CA HIS A 115 -8.38 7.75 2.81
C HIS A 115 -9.02 7.97 4.17
N GLY A 116 -8.55 9.00 4.88
CA GLY A 116 -9.21 9.44 6.10
C GLY A 116 -10.69 9.59 5.83
N GLU A 117 -11.51 8.86 6.58
CA GLU A 117 -12.92 8.66 6.29
C GLU A 117 -13.61 10.04 6.28
N ARG A 118 -13.99 10.51 5.07
CA ARG A 118 -14.56 11.86 4.89
C ARG A 118 -15.93 12.00 5.57
N ASN A 119 -16.59 10.88 5.84
CA ASN A 119 -17.89 10.84 6.47
C ASN A 119 -17.74 10.68 7.99
N LYS A 120 -17.80 11.81 8.71
CA LYS A 120 -17.71 11.87 10.19
C LYS A 120 -18.70 10.95 10.90
N VAL A 121 -19.84 10.63 10.25
CA VAL A 121 -20.84 9.71 10.80
C VAL A 121 -20.32 8.26 10.76
N ARG A 122 -19.74 7.80 9.65
CA ARG A 122 -19.18 6.44 9.54
C ARG A 122 -17.94 6.23 10.42
N ALA A 123 -17.06 7.23 10.49
CA ALA A 123 -15.85 7.19 11.31
C ALA A 123 -16.13 6.94 12.81
N ALA A 124 -17.29 7.38 13.32
CA ALA A 124 -17.68 7.16 14.71
C ALA A 124 -18.05 5.69 15.00
N TYR A 125 -18.57 4.97 14.00
CA TYR A 125 -19.00 3.56 14.12
C TYR A 125 -17.90 2.57 13.73
N ASN A 126 -16.90 2.99 12.95
CA ASN A 126 -16.00 2.09 12.23
C ASN A 126 -14.57 2.04 12.80
N ARG A 127 -14.44 1.70 14.10
CA ARG A 127 -13.12 1.51 14.75
C ARG A 127 -12.46 0.16 14.42
N ALA A 128 -13.12 -0.68 13.62
CA ALA A 128 -12.56 -1.97 13.24
C ALA A 128 -11.44 -1.78 12.21
N GLU A 129 -10.26 -2.32 12.49
CA GLU A 129 -9.11 -2.23 11.60
C GLU A 129 -9.22 -3.14 10.36
N TYR A 130 -10.14 -4.13 10.39
CA TYR A 130 -10.35 -5.12 9.33
C TYR A 130 -9.05 -5.80 8.87
N LEU A 131 -8.09 -6.04 9.79
CA LEU A 131 -6.74 -6.48 9.42
C LEU A 131 -6.73 -7.81 8.67
N GLU A 132 -7.52 -8.79 9.10
CA GLU A 132 -7.60 -10.10 8.43
C GLU A 132 -8.17 -9.99 7.02
N GLU A 133 -9.30 -9.27 6.85
CA GLU A 133 -9.88 -9.00 5.52
C GLU A 133 -8.90 -8.25 4.63
N ARG A 134 -8.17 -7.28 5.18
CA ARG A 134 -7.16 -6.50 4.46
C ARG A 134 -5.92 -7.30 4.11
N ARG A 135 -5.50 -8.26 4.94
CA ARG A 135 -4.42 -9.21 4.60
C ARG A 135 -4.84 -10.03 3.39
N GLU A 136 -6.03 -10.62 3.41
CA GLU A 136 -6.56 -11.37 2.26
C GLU A 136 -6.65 -10.49 1.01
N MET A 137 -7.19 -9.28 1.16
CA MET A 137 -7.32 -8.29 0.09
C MET A 137 -5.97 -7.96 -0.56
N MET A 138 -4.94 -7.70 0.25
CA MET A 138 -3.60 -7.39 -0.24
C MET A 138 -2.93 -8.60 -0.90
N ASN A 139 -3.19 -9.82 -0.40
CA ASN A 139 -2.72 -11.04 -1.04
C ASN A 139 -3.34 -11.25 -2.42
N HIS A 140 -4.66 -11.06 -2.56
CA HIS A 140 -5.33 -11.14 -3.86
C HIS A 140 -4.87 -10.05 -4.81
N TRP A 141 -4.70 -8.82 -4.32
CA TRP A 141 -4.16 -7.72 -5.13
C TRP A 141 -2.74 -8.03 -5.64
N GLY A 142 -1.84 -8.49 -4.76
CA GLY A 142 -0.49 -8.87 -5.12
C GLY A 142 -0.44 -10.03 -6.12
N GLY A 143 -1.29 -11.05 -5.92
CA GLY A 143 -1.42 -12.17 -6.85
C GLY A 143 -1.95 -11.75 -8.22
N TYR A 144 -2.93 -10.84 -8.26
CA TYR A 144 -3.45 -10.27 -9.51
C TYR A 144 -2.35 -9.54 -10.29
N LEU A 145 -1.56 -8.70 -9.63
CA LEU A 145 -0.45 -7.99 -10.27
C LEU A 145 0.64 -8.93 -10.78
N ALA A 146 1.03 -9.94 -10.00
CA ALA A 146 2.01 -10.94 -10.43
C ALA A 146 1.50 -11.76 -11.63
N ALA A 147 0.21 -12.10 -11.66
CA ALA A 147 -0.38 -12.80 -12.79
C ALA A 147 -0.36 -11.95 -14.08
N LEU A 148 -0.62 -10.64 -13.96
CA LEU A 148 -0.49 -9.69 -15.08
C LEU A 148 0.95 -9.57 -15.58
N GLU A 149 1.93 -9.48 -14.67
CA GLU A 149 3.35 -9.42 -15.01
C GLU A 149 3.80 -10.66 -15.80
N ASN A 150 3.30 -11.84 -15.42
CA ASN A 150 3.57 -13.10 -16.11
C ASN A 150 2.74 -13.31 -17.40
N GLY A 151 2.00 -12.30 -17.87
CA GLY A 151 1.22 -12.36 -19.10
C GLY A 151 -0.02 -13.25 -19.05
N GLN A 152 -0.52 -13.59 -17.85
CA GLN A 152 -1.72 -14.39 -17.71
C GLN A 152 -2.98 -13.57 -18.02
N LYS A 153 -3.99 -14.18 -18.66
CA LYS A 153 -5.34 -13.59 -18.76
C LYS A 153 -6.00 -13.65 -17.39
N VAL A 154 -5.85 -12.60 -16.59
CA VAL A 154 -6.44 -12.52 -15.26
C VAL A 154 -7.89 -12.03 -15.36
N VAL A 155 -8.85 -12.91 -15.06
CA VAL A 155 -10.26 -12.53 -14.89
C VAL A 155 -10.48 -12.23 -13.40
N PRO A 156 -11.12 -11.11 -13.01
CA PRO A 156 -11.37 -10.82 -11.61
C PRO A 156 -12.17 -11.94 -10.94
N ILE A 157 -11.56 -12.63 -9.99
CA ILE A 157 -12.24 -13.65 -9.18
C ILE A 157 -13.15 -12.91 -8.21
N HIS A 158 -14.46 -13.14 -8.31
CA HIS A 158 -15.42 -12.61 -7.36
C HIS A 158 -15.19 -13.30 -6.00
N HIS A 159 -14.85 -12.54 -4.96
CA HIS A 159 -14.80 -13.07 -3.61
C HIS A 159 -16.24 -13.40 -3.18
N LYS A 160 -16.56 -14.69 -3.05
CA LYS A 160 -17.85 -15.13 -2.51
C LYS A 160 -17.88 -14.79 -1.03
N LYS A 161 -18.71 -13.81 -0.65
CA LYS A 161 -19.11 -13.59 0.75
C LYS A 161 -19.57 -14.92 1.33
N GLN A 162 -18.86 -15.45 2.33
CA GLN A 162 -19.45 -16.45 3.22
C GLN A 162 -20.64 -15.78 3.92
N GLN A 163 -21.84 -16.25 3.61
CA GLN A 163 -23.04 -15.86 4.33
C GLN A 163 -22.91 -16.42 5.75
N ALA A 164 -22.66 -15.55 6.72
CA ALA A 164 -22.88 -15.90 8.11
C ALA A 164 -24.39 -16.14 8.28
N SER A 165 -24.75 -17.39 8.60
CA SER A 165 -26.10 -17.80 9.00
C SER A 165 -26.39 -17.36 10.43
#